data_AF-A0A973K1P9-F1
#
_entry.id   AF-A0A973K1P9-F1
#
_cell.length_a   1.000
_cell.length_b   1.000
_cell.length_c   1.000
_cell.angle_alpha   90.00
_cell.angle_beta   90.00
_cell.angle_gamma   90.00
#
_symmetry.space_group_name_H-M   'P 1'
#
loop_
_entity.id
_entity.type
_entity.pdbx_description
1 polymer ?
#
loop_
_entity_poly.entity_id
_entity_poly.type
_entity_poly.pdbx_seq_one_letter_code
_entity_poly.pdbx_strand_id
1 'polypeptide(L)'
;MDHAAVLALYDRDMREGAQPDSPESRIERTGKVVRQVSTAHGWNGVVWSDLDDGGADAAIAEQIAYFTGLGHEFEWKLYGHDLPVDLGQRLRTAGFTPQPEETLMIGEVNDLTLDAEPPEGIRILPVTDRAGVDLVADVHEAA
;
A
#
# COMPACT_ATOMS: atom_id res chain seq x y z
N MET A 1 -12.48 -17.98 9.06
CA MET A 1 -12.56 -16.55 8.67
C MET A 1 -13.38 -16.46 7.38
N ASP A 2 -14.34 -15.55 7.30
CA ASP A 2 -15.01 -15.23 6.03
C ASP A 2 -14.08 -14.33 5.20
N HIS A 3 -13.46 -14.89 4.17
CA HIS A 3 -12.47 -14.16 3.37
C HIS A 3 -13.07 -12.98 2.63
N ALA A 4 -14.32 -13.05 2.16
CA ALA A 4 -14.95 -11.95 1.45
C ALA A 4 -15.23 -10.77 2.39
N ALA A 5 -15.74 -11.07 3.59
CA ALA A 5 -15.96 -10.04 4.60
C ALA A 5 -14.64 -9.40 5.07
N VAL A 6 -13.58 -10.18 5.20
CA VAL A 6 -12.27 -9.69 5.64
C VAL A 6 -11.55 -8.89 4.54
N LEU A 7 -11.64 -9.30 3.27
CA LEU A 7 -11.14 -8.49 2.17
C LEU A 7 -11.86 -7.15 2.08
N ALA A 8 -13.19 -7.13 2.21
CA ALA A 8 -13.95 -5.88 2.24
C ALA A 8 -13.57 -4.99 3.44
N LEU A 9 -13.28 -5.59 4.60
CA LEU A 9 -12.79 -4.87 5.77
C LEU A 9 -11.40 -4.27 5.51
N TYR A 10 -10.50 -5.04 4.92
CA TYR A 10 -9.16 -4.58 4.55
C TYR A 10 -9.22 -3.43 3.54
N ASP A 11 -10.02 -3.56 2.48
CA ASP A 11 -10.18 -2.51 1.48
C ASP A 11 -10.73 -1.23 2.09
N ARG A 12 -11.77 -1.33 2.94
CA ARG A 12 -12.36 -0.17 3.60
C ARG A 12 -11.36 0.52 4.53
N ASP A 13 -10.70 -0.22 5.41
CA ASP A 13 -9.91 0.37 6.51
C ASP A 13 -8.50 0.75 6.07
N MET A 14 -7.84 -0.12 5.28
CA MET A 14 -6.43 0.06 4.92
C MET A 14 -6.24 0.79 3.58
N ARG A 15 -7.21 0.72 2.66
CA ARG A 15 -7.05 1.25 1.29
C ARG A 15 -7.94 2.48 1.03
N GLU A 16 -9.25 2.36 1.13
CA GLU A 16 -10.20 3.49 1.00
C GLU A 16 -10.03 4.49 2.17
N GLY A 17 -9.88 3.95 3.38
CA GLY A 17 -9.64 4.65 4.64
C GLY A 17 -8.19 5.05 4.89
N ALA A 18 -7.30 4.85 3.90
CA ALA A 18 -5.86 5.08 4.05
C ALA A 18 -5.54 6.45 4.69
N GLN A 19 -4.52 6.42 5.55
CA GLN A 19 -3.90 7.58 6.18
C GLN A 19 -2.48 7.78 5.60
N PRO A 20 -1.92 9.00 5.66
CA PRO A 20 -0.56 9.24 5.21
C PRO A 20 0.44 8.38 5.98
N ASP A 21 1.40 7.78 5.27
CA ASP A 21 2.48 6.98 5.85
C ASP A 21 3.60 7.81 6.49
N SER A 22 3.65 9.11 6.19
CA SER A 22 4.66 10.05 6.69
C SER A 22 4.07 11.45 6.89
N PRO A 23 4.72 12.32 7.68
CA PRO A 23 4.30 13.72 7.86
C PRO A 23 4.32 14.57 6.58
N GLU A 24 5.12 14.16 5.59
CA GLU A 24 5.24 14.86 4.30
C GLU A 24 4.23 14.33 3.26
N SER A 25 3.63 13.18 3.54
CA SER A 25 2.63 12.55 2.70
C SER A 25 1.24 13.14 2.98
N ARG A 26 0.39 13.14 1.96
CA ARG A 26 -1.06 13.37 2.09
C ARG A 26 -1.84 12.34 1.30
N ILE A 27 -3.05 12.05 1.78
CA ILE A 27 -4.01 11.21 1.05
C ILE A 27 -5.00 12.10 0.32
N GLU A 28 -5.12 11.90 -0.99
CA GLU A 28 -6.11 12.55 -1.84
C GLU A 28 -7.17 11.53 -2.27
N ARG A 29 -8.44 11.91 -2.12
CA ARG A 29 -9.59 11.14 -2.60
C ARG A 29 -10.17 11.87 -3.81
N THR A 30 -9.86 11.40 -5.01
CA THR A 30 -10.21 12.06 -6.27
C THR A 30 -11.05 11.14 -7.13
N GLY A 31 -12.31 11.51 -7.33
CA GLY A 31 -13.28 10.66 -8.04
C GLY A 31 -13.39 9.28 -7.40
N LYS A 32 -12.96 8.26 -8.14
CA LYS A 32 -12.98 6.84 -7.76
C LYS A 32 -11.62 6.29 -7.36
N VAL A 33 -10.66 7.16 -7.08
CA VAL A 33 -9.28 6.81 -6.73
C VAL A 33 -8.92 7.41 -5.37
N VAL A 34 -8.24 6.61 -4.54
CA VAL A 34 -7.51 7.11 -3.38
C VAL A 34 -6.02 6.99 -3.67
N ARG A 35 -5.30 8.12 -3.57
CA ARG A 35 -3.85 8.18 -3.82
C ARG A 35 -3.11 8.82 -2.67
N GLN A 36 -1.89 8.36 -2.43
CA GLN A 36 -0.93 9.07 -1.62
C GLN A 36 -0.03 9.93 -2.50
N VAL A 37 0.20 11.16 -2.05
CA VAL A 37 1.15 12.09 -2.67
C VAL A 37 2.13 12.55 -1.60
N SER A 38 3.42 12.35 -1.86
CA SER A 38 4.53 12.70 -0.98
C SER A 38 5.55 13.54 -1.72
N THR A 39 6.73 13.73 -1.12
CA THR A 39 7.89 14.32 -1.80
C THR A 39 8.46 13.34 -2.85
N ALA A 40 9.43 13.79 -3.65
CA ALA A 40 10.12 12.94 -4.62
C ALA A 40 10.89 11.78 -3.97
N HIS A 41 11.12 11.82 -2.66
CA HIS A 41 11.80 10.77 -1.90
C HIS A 41 10.83 9.91 -1.09
N GLY A 42 9.56 10.31 -1.00
CA GLY A 42 8.50 9.54 -0.34
C GLY A 42 7.78 8.61 -1.31
N TRP A 43 6.99 7.69 -0.75
CA TRP A 43 6.16 6.81 -1.57
C TRP A 43 4.96 7.57 -2.14
N ASN A 44 4.78 7.44 -3.46
CA ASN A 44 3.70 8.05 -4.22
C ASN A 44 2.95 6.92 -4.93
N GLY A 45 1.62 6.95 -4.90
CA GLY A 45 0.88 5.90 -5.57
C GLY A 45 -0.62 5.89 -5.33
N VAL A 46 -1.31 5.08 -6.13
CA VAL A 46 -2.72 4.74 -5.95
C VAL A 46 -2.81 3.58 -4.97
N VAL A 47 -3.53 3.77 -3.86
CA VAL A 47 -3.74 2.75 -2.82
C VAL A 47 -5.06 2.00 -3.00
N TRP A 48 -6.03 2.63 -3.66
CA TRP A 48 -7.37 2.07 -3.87
C TRP A 48 -8.05 2.67 -5.09
N SER A 49 -8.92 1.89 -5.73
CA SER A 49 -9.77 2.38 -6.80
C SER A 49 -11.09 1.61 -6.90
N ASP A 50 -12.20 2.31 -7.08
CA ASP A 50 -13.55 1.76 -7.34
C ASP A 50 -13.96 2.07 -8.79
N LEU A 51 -13.29 1.39 -9.72
CA LEU A 51 -13.43 1.63 -11.16
C LEU A 51 -14.37 0.59 -11.78
N ASP A 52 -15.08 1.05 -12.81
CA ASP A 52 -15.82 0.19 -13.72
C ASP A 52 -15.12 0.08 -15.08
N ASP A 53 -15.62 -0.80 -15.94
CA ASP A 53 -15.07 -1.06 -17.27
C ASP A 53 -15.00 0.20 -18.16
N GLY A 54 -15.90 1.17 -17.95
CA GLY A 54 -16.02 2.37 -18.78
C GLY A 54 -15.10 3.51 -18.33
N GLY A 55 -14.82 3.59 -17.03
CA GLY A 55 -14.02 4.66 -16.43
C GLY A 55 -12.55 4.34 -16.22
N ALA A 56 -12.16 3.05 -16.24
CA ALA A 56 -10.83 2.63 -15.81
C ALA A 56 -9.70 3.30 -16.61
N ASP A 57 -9.75 3.27 -17.95
CA ASP A 57 -8.67 3.80 -18.79
C ASP A 57 -8.49 5.32 -18.62
N ALA A 58 -9.60 6.05 -18.46
CA ALA A 58 -9.58 7.49 -18.22
C ALA A 58 -8.98 7.81 -16.84
N ALA A 59 -9.36 7.04 -15.80
CA ALA A 59 -8.82 7.20 -14.46
C ALA A 59 -7.31 6.92 -14.42
N ILE A 60 -6.85 5.86 -15.09
CA ILE A 60 -5.42 5.53 -15.22
C ILE A 60 -4.66 6.68 -15.89
N ALA A 61 -5.17 7.19 -17.02
CA ALA A 61 -4.56 8.30 -17.73
C ALA A 61 -4.50 9.59 -16.88
N GLU A 62 -5.54 9.87 -16.09
CA GLU A 62 -5.56 10.99 -15.15
C GLU A 62 -4.44 10.87 -14.10
N GLN A 63 -4.23 9.69 -13.52
CA GLN A 63 -3.20 9.50 -12.50
C GLN A 63 -1.79 9.60 -13.10
N ILE A 64 -1.57 9.02 -14.30
CA ILE A 64 -0.31 9.20 -15.03
C ILE A 64 -0.04 10.68 -15.27
N ALA A 65 -1.01 11.44 -15.78
CA ALA A 65 -0.86 12.86 -16.05
C ALA A 65 -0.55 13.65 -14.78
N TYR A 66 -1.23 13.33 -13.67
CA TYR A 66 -1.01 13.98 -12.38
C TYR A 66 0.41 13.78 -11.86
N PHE A 67 0.88 12.54 -11.72
CA PHE A 67 2.21 12.26 -11.18
C PHE A 67 3.34 12.69 -12.15
N THR A 68 3.12 12.58 -13.46
CA THR A 68 4.03 13.16 -14.47
C THR A 68 4.14 14.67 -14.31
N GLY A 69 3.03 15.37 -14.06
CA GLY A 69 3.03 16.82 -13.82
C GLY A 69 3.79 17.24 -12.56
N LEU A 70 3.88 16.34 -11.56
CA LEU A 70 4.71 16.52 -10.37
C LEU A 70 6.17 16.11 -10.57
N GLY A 71 6.49 15.42 -11.67
CA GLY A 71 7.80 14.80 -11.88
C GLY A 71 8.09 13.69 -10.86
N HIS A 72 7.06 12.94 -10.45
CA HIS A 72 7.19 11.85 -9.49
C HIS A 72 6.95 10.51 -10.20
N GLU A 73 7.79 9.54 -9.88
CA GLU A 73 7.45 8.13 -10.10
C GLU A 73 6.33 7.75 -9.12
N PHE A 74 5.47 6.81 -9.52
CA PHE A 74 4.41 6.34 -8.65
C PHE A 74 4.04 4.89 -8.95
N GLU A 75 3.44 4.25 -7.96
CA GLU A 75 2.96 2.87 -8.03
C GLU A 75 1.43 2.81 -8.05
N TRP A 76 0.88 1.72 -8.59
CA TRP A 76 -0.54 1.37 -8.41
C TRP A 76 -0.64 0.04 -7.67
N LYS A 77 -1.14 0.07 -6.42
CA LYS A 77 -1.38 -1.15 -5.64
C LYS A 77 -2.60 -1.89 -6.17
N LEU A 78 -2.33 -2.92 -6.98
CA LEU A 78 -3.34 -3.79 -7.58
C LEU A 78 -3.52 -5.07 -6.78
N TYR A 79 -4.76 -5.37 -6.41
CA TYR A 79 -5.12 -6.63 -5.77
C TYR A 79 -5.92 -7.49 -6.74
N GLY A 80 -5.80 -8.81 -6.62
CA GLY A 80 -6.45 -9.76 -7.54
C GLY A 80 -7.98 -9.69 -7.55
N HIS A 81 -8.59 -9.05 -6.56
CA HIS A 81 -10.03 -8.82 -6.46
C HIS A 81 -10.47 -7.42 -6.89
N ASP A 82 -9.54 -6.55 -7.32
CA ASP A 82 -9.88 -5.22 -7.81
C ASP A 82 -10.68 -5.31 -9.12
N LEU A 83 -11.55 -4.32 -9.32
CA LEU A 83 -12.34 -4.15 -10.54
C LEU A 83 -11.82 -2.95 -11.35
N PRO A 84 -11.97 -3.00 -12.70
CA PRO A 84 -12.43 -4.16 -13.48
C PRO A 84 -11.43 -5.33 -13.43
N VAL A 85 -11.89 -6.55 -13.70
CA VAL A 85 -11.05 -7.77 -13.58
C VAL A 85 -9.83 -7.78 -14.50
N ASP A 86 -9.84 -6.94 -15.54
CA ASP A 86 -8.74 -6.72 -16.49
C ASP A 86 -7.87 -5.50 -16.13
N LEU A 87 -8.06 -4.87 -14.95
CA LEU A 87 -7.35 -3.65 -14.54
C LEU A 87 -5.82 -3.81 -14.65
N GLY A 88 -5.26 -4.96 -14.27
CA GLY A 88 -3.84 -5.23 -14.43
C GLY A 88 -3.38 -5.29 -15.90
N GLN A 89 -4.22 -5.71 -16.84
CA GLN A 89 -3.91 -5.61 -18.27
C GLN A 89 -3.94 -4.16 -18.74
N ARG A 90 -4.95 -3.38 -18.32
CA ARG A 90 -5.08 -1.95 -18.66
C ARG A 90 -3.90 -1.13 -18.16
N LEU A 91 -3.47 -1.35 -16.92
CA LEU A 91 -2.27 -0.72 -16.35
C LEU A 91 -1.03 -1.01 -17.19
N ARG A 92 -0.83 -2.27 -17.61
CA ARG A 92 0.30 -2.64 -18.49
C ARG A 92 0.21 -1.96 -19.85
N THR A 93 -0.97 -1.91 -20.46
CA THR A 93 -1.19 -1.19 -21.73
C THR A 93 -0.89 0.31 -21.60
N ALA A 94 -1.16 0.89 -20.43
CA ALA A 94 -0.86 2.29 -20.13
C ALA A 94 0.62 2.57 -19.77
N GLY A 95 1.47 1.54 -19.71
CA GLY A 95 2.92 1.67 -19.50
C GLY A 95 3.42 1.29 -18.11
N PHE A 96 2.57 0.78 -17.21
CA PHE A 96 3.03 0.25 -15.92
C PHE A 96 3.79 -1.06 -16.11
N THR A 97 4.82 -1.26 -15.29
CA THR A 97 5.56 -2.53 -15.20
C THR A 97 5.23 -3.22 -13.88
N PRO A 98 4.74 -4.48 -13.89
CA PRO A 98 4.44 -5.19 -12.65
C PRO A 98 5.73 -5.51 -11.89
N GLN A 99 5.71 -5.27 -10.59
CA GLN A 99 6.70 -5.78 -9.64
C GLN A 99 6.40 -7.25 -9.30
N PRO A 100 7.29 -7.96 -8.56
CA PRO A 100 7.02 -9.32 -8.10
C PRO A 100 5.67 -9.41 -7.38
N GLU A 101 4.95 -10.51 -7.59
CA GLU A 101 3.67 -10.72 -6.93
C GLU A 101 3.85 -10.89 -5.42
N GLU A 102 3.04 -10.18 -4.65
CA GLU A 102 2.97 -10.27 -3.19
C GLU A 102 1.65 -10.89 -2.75
N THR A 103 1.62 -11.46 -1.56
CA THR A 103 0.40 -12.08 -0.98
C THR A 103 -0.05 -11.30 0.24
N LEU A 104 -1.31 -10.85 0.24
CA LEU A 104 -1.96 -10.33 1.44
C LEU A 104 -2.21 -11.48 2.42
N MET A 105 -1.54 -11.43 3.57
CA MET A 105 -1.74 -12.39 4.66
C MET A 105 -2.60 -11.76 5.75
N ILE A 106 -3.57 -12.54 6.25
CA ILE A 106 -4.45 -12.12 7.34
C ILE A 106 -4.56 -13.27 8.33
N GLY A 107 -4.41 -12.97 9.62
CA GLY A 107 -4.47 -13.94 10.71
C GLY A 107 -5.34 -13.42 11.86
N GLU A 108 -6.12 -14.31 12.46
CA GLU A 108 -6.86 -14.01 13.69
C GLU A 108 -5.88 -13.93 14.86
N VAL A 109 -5.79 -12.78 15.50
CA VAL A 109 -4.85 -12.54 16.61
C VAL A 109 -5.06 -13.52 17.76
N ASN A 110 -6.32 -13.90 18.03
CA ASN A 110 -6.67 -14.86 19.09
C ASN A 110 -6.16 -16.29 18.84
N ASP A 111 -5.83 -16.62 17.59
CA ASP A 111 -5.32 -17.93 17.21
C ASP A 111 -3.77 -17.96 17.19
N LEU A 112 -3.11 -16.82 17.39
CA LEU A 112 -1.66 -16.71 17.41
C LEU A 112 -1.08 -17.08 18.78
N THR A 113 0.00 -17.87 18.79
CA THR A 113 0.80 -18.15 19.98
C THR A 113 1.74 -16.97 20.24
N LEU A 114 1.24 -15.96 20.96
CA LEU A 114 1.94 -14.68 21.20
C LEU A 114 2.82 -14.69 22.47
N ASP A 115 2.84 -15.79 23.21
CA ASP A 115 3.62 -16.00 24.44
C ASP A 115 4.99 -16.65 24.19
N ALA A 116 5.44 -16.72 22.93
CA ALA A 116 6.76 -17.23 22.58
C ALA A 116 7.87 -16.32 23.13
N GLU A 117 8.77 -16.88 23.95
CA GLU A 117 9.97 -16.18 24.40
C GLU A 117 11.00 -16.07 23.25
N PRO A 118 11.74 -14.96 23.17
CA PRO A 118 12.82 -14.84 22.19
C PRO A 118 13.93 -15.87 22.49
N PRO A 119 14.73 -16.29 21.48
CA PRO A 119 15.85 -17.19 21.69
C PRO A 119 16.83 -16.69 22.76
N GLU A 120 17.61 -17.60 23.36
CA GLU A 120 18.60 -17.24 24.38
C GLU A 120 19.54 -16.12 23.88
N GLY A 121 19.72 -15.10 24.71
CA GLY A 121 20.54 -13.93 24.39
C GLY A 121 19.84 -12.84 23.58
N ILE A 122 18.61 -13.06 23.10
CA ILE A 122 17.81 -12.08 22.38
C ILE A 122 16.82 -11.40 23.33
N ARG A 123 16.64 -10.09 23.18
CA ARG A 123 15.67 -9.29 23.95
C ARG A 123 14.80 -8.48 22.99
N ILE A 124 13.51 -8.42 23.28
CA ILE A 124 12.55 -7.55 22.59
C ILE A 124 12.41 -6.27 23.43
N LEU A 125 12.65 -5.11 22.82
CA LEU A 125 12.57 -3.81 23.48
C LEU A 125 11.64 -2.89 22.68
N PRO A 126 10.75 -2.13 23.33
CA PRO A 126 9.97 -1.11 22.64
C PRO A 126 10.88 0.03 22.18
N VAL A 127 10.66 0.53 20.97
CA VAL A 127 11.31 1.75 20.48
C VAL A 127 10.58 2.96 21.07
N THR A 128 11.23 3.66 22.00
CA THR A 128 10.63 4.80 22.72
C THR A 128 11.42 6.10 22.56
N ASP A 129 12.56 6.06 21.89
CA ASP A 129 13.42 7.22 21.68
C ASP A 129 14.12 7.16 20.31
N ARG A 130 14.88 8.23 20.02
CA ARG A 130 15.63 8.37 18.77
C ARG A 130 16.65 7.26 18.57
N ALA A 131 17.37 6.85 19.62
CA ALA A 131 18.40 5.82 19.49
C ALA A 131 17.80 4.48 19.08
N GLY A 132 16.61 4.14 19.59
CA GLY A 132 15.86 2.97 19.13
C GLY A 132 15.40 3.08 17.68
N VAL A 133 14.99 4.26 17.21
CA VAL A 133 14.65 4.49 15.80
C VAL A 133 15.87 4.30 14.91
N ASP A 134 17.02 4.86 15.29
CA ASP A 134 18.28 4.75 14.55
C ASP A 134 18.69 3.27 14.39
N LEU A 135 18.55 2.45 15.44
CA LEU A 135 18.81 1.01 15.37
C LEU A 135 17.88 0.26 14.39
N VAL A 136 16.60 0.64 14.32
CA VAL A 136 15.67 0.03 13.35
C VAL A 136 16.02 0.44 11.92
N ALA A 137 16.45 1.69 11.71
CA ALA A 137 16.90 2.18 10.43
C ALA A 137 18.15 1.44 9.95
N ASP A 138 19.17 1.28 10.81
CA ASP A 138 20.40 0.55 10.51
C ASP A 138 20.12 -0.88 10.01
N VAL A 139 19.13 -1.56 10.59
CA VAL A 139 18.73 -2.91 10.16
C VAL A 139 18.05 -2.91 8.79
N HIS A 140 17.19 -1.94 8.51
CA HIS A 140 16.51 -1.84 7.21
C HIS A 140 17.47 -1.46 6.09
N GLU A 141 18.44 -0.59 6.35
CA GLU A 141 19.44 -0.18 5.36
C GLU A 141 20.45 -1.30 5.04
N ALA A 142 20.63 -2.26 5.94
CA ALA A 142 21.51 -3.40 5.76
C ALA A 142 20.87 -4.60 5.02
N ALA A 143 19.55 -4.56 4.76
CA ALA A 143 18.77 -5.62 4.11
C ALA A 143 18.71 -5.44 2.58
#